data_AF-A0A970TNC0-F1
#
_entry.id   AF-A0A970TNC0-F1
#
_cell.length_a   1.000
_cell.length_b   1.000
_cell.length_c   1.000
_cell.angle_alpha   90.00
_cell.angle_beta   90.00
_cell.angle_gamma   90.00
#
_symmetry.space_group_name_H-M   'P 1'
#
loop_
_entity.id
_entity.type
_entity.pdbx_description
1 polymer ?
#
loop_
_entity_poly.entity_id
_entity_poly.type
_entity_poly.pdbx_seq_one_letter_code
_entity_poly.pdbx_strand_id
1 'polypeptide(L)'
;MNKKLLSVLLVVTLLIPALGVAEGMLLPNPVRDATREEVLDATGVNLPVPETATEVSYLLIEGPGYEPLGQAHFVFQQAEYIVRVQMDNDPNDISGMFHDWDWVTHVEQAPFVGTICLNESGDGVALWRYEKEGYNFSLAMFNVATQEALLDISKLLLPDFGEE
;
A
#
# COMPACT_ATOMS: atom_id res chain seq x y z
N MET A 1 -76.20 -23.09 -10.32
CA MET A 1 -76.95 -21.83 -10.47
C MET A 1 -76.23 -20.76 -9.66
N ASN A 2 -75.40 -19.93 -10.29
CA ASN A 2 -75.26 -18.49 -10.02
C ASN A 2 -74.30 -17.88 -11.03
N LYS A 3 -74.83 -16.86 -11.73
CA LYS A 3 -74.18 -15.98 -12.68
C LYS A 3 -73.45 -14.86 -11.93
N LYS A 4 -72.65 -14.10 -12.69
CA LYS A 4 -72.14 -12.72 -12.47
C LYS A 4 -70.65 -12.70 -12.05
N LEU A 5 -69.76 -11.89 -12.59
CA LEU A 5 -69.85 -10.82 -13.60
C LEU A 5 -68.44 -10.56 -14.17
N LEU A 6 -68.43 -9.97 -15.36
CA LEU A 6 -67.34 -9.43 -16.19
C LEU A 6 -66.57 -8.27 -15.52
N SER A 7 -65.28 -8.06 -15.85
CA SER A 7 -64.50 -6.78 -16.01
C SER A 7 -62.99 -7.01 -15.71
N VAL A 8 -62.04 -7.03 -16.66
CA VAL A 8 -61.39 -5.97 -17.48
C VAL A 8 -60.35 -5.11 -16.73
N LEU A 9 -59.12 -5.05 -17.32
CA LEU A 9 -57.99 -4.09 -17.11
C LEU A 9 -57.22 -4.20 -15.78
N LEU A 10 -55.91 -3.95 -15.67
CA LEU A 10 -54.99 -3.05 -16.38
C LEU A 10 -53.53 -3.51 -16.12
N VAL A 11 -52.67 -3.43 -17.13
CA VAL A 11 -51.22 -3.61 -17.03
C VAL A 11 -50.63 -2.43 -16.24
N VAL A 12 -49.88 -2.70 -15.17
CA VAL A 12 -48.92 -1.74 -14.61
C VAL A 12 -47.55 -2.38 -14.69
N THR A 13 -46.81 -2.02 -15.74
CA THR A 13 -45.37 -2.23 -15.85
C THR A 13 -44.69 -1.38 -14.78
N LEU A 14 -44.23 -2.01 -13.70
CA LEU A 14 -43.26 -1.41 -12.79
C LEU A 14 -41.91 -1.39 -13.51
N LEU A 15 -41.60 -0.22 -14.09
CA LEU A 15 -40.24 0.20 -14.42
C LEU A 15 -39.40 0.09 -13.14
N ILE A 16 -38.61 -0.98 -13.04
CA ILE A 16 -37.49 -1.02 -12.10
C ILE A 16 -36.45 -0.06 -12.68
N PRO A 17 -36.10 1.05 -12.02
CA PRO A 17 -34.92 1.78 -12.42
C PRO A 17 -33.73 0.86 -12.12
N ALA A 18 -33.08 0.39 -13.17
CA ALA A 18 -31.73 -0.16 -13.07
C ALA A 18 -30.79 0.98 -12.68
N LEU A 19 -30.82 1.38 -11.41
CA LEU A 19 -29.66 1.96 -10.76
C LEU A 19 -28.68 0.80 -10.61
N GLY A 20 -27.90 0.59 -11.66
CA GLY A 20 -26.68 -0.21 -11.59
C GLY A 20 -25.81 0.40 -10.51
N VAL A 21 -25.89 -0.17 -9.32
CA VAL A 21 -24.84 -0.04 -8.33
C VAL A 21 -23.64 -0.70 -9.00
N ALA A 22 -22.74 0.10 -9.55
CA ALA A 22 -21.40 -0.35 -9.84
C ALA A 22 -20.77 -0.64 -8.48
N GLU A 23 -21.05 -1.82 -7.93
CA GLU A 23 -20.16 -2.44 -6.97
C GLU A 23 -18.86 -2.63 -7.74
N GLY A 24 -17.94 -1.70 -7.57
CA GLY A 24 -16.58 -1.84 -8.04
C GLY A 24 -16.08 -3.17 -7.48
N MET A 25 -16.03 -4.19 -8.32
CA MET A 25 -15.33 -5.42 -8.00
C MET A 25 -13.93 -4.98 -7.62
N LEU A 26 -13.61 -5.03 -6.32
CA LEU A 26 -12.25 -5.00 -5.84
C LEU A 26 -11.60 -6.27 -6.38
N LEU A 27 -11.09 -6.18 -7.61
CA LEU A 27 -10.24 -7.23 -8.16
C LEU A 27 -9.09 -7.38 -7.14
N PRO A 28 -8.76 -8.62 -6.74
CA PRO A 28 -7.59 -8.83 -5.90
C PRO A 28 -6.40 -8.16 -6.59
N ASN A 29 -5.65 -7.35 -5.84
CA ASN A 29 -4.37 -6.81 -6.31
C ASN A 29 -3.57 -7.99 -6.88
N PRO A 30 -3.16 -7.98 -8.16
CA PRO A 30 -2.46 -9.11 -8.73
C PRO A 30 -1.06 -9.13 -8.13
N VAL A 31 -0.89 -9.98 -7.12
CA VAL A 31 0.36 -10.18 -6.40
C VAL A 31 1.05 -11.42 -6.96
N ARG A 32 2.36 -11.32 -7.18
CA ARG A 32 3.21 -12.47 -7.50
C ARG A 32 4.48 -12.44 -6.67
N ASP A 33 5.03 -13.62 -6.42
CA ASP A 33 6.40 -13.75 -5.94
C ASP A 33 7.38 -13.14 -6.96
N ALA A 34 8.44 -12.54 -6.44
CA ALA A 34 9.47 -11.91 -7.25
C ALA A 34 10.86 -12.14 -6.66
N THR A 35 11.90 -11.90 -7.46
CA THR A 35 13.25 -11.67 -6.93
C THR A 35 13.48 -10.18 -6.66
N ARG A 36 14.53 -9.86 -5.91
CA ARG A 36 14.95 -8.46 -5.73
C ARG A 36 15.29 -7.80 -7.06
N GLU A 37 15.94 -8.53 -7.97
CA GLU A 37 16.29 -8.07 -9.30
C GLU A 37 15.04 -7.79 -10.15
N GLU A 38 14.01 -8.64 -10.08
CA GLU A 38 12.73 -8.38 -10.74
C GLU A 38 12.01 -7.14 -10.18
N VAL A 39 12.09 -6.91 -8.87
CA VAL A 39 11.56 -5.68 -8.24
C VAL A 39 12.29 -4.45 -8.77
N LEU A 40 13.62 -4.50 -8.88
CA LEU A 40 14.42 -3.42 -9.46
C LEU A 40 14.02 -3.16 -10.92
N ASP A 41 13.90 -4.22 -11.72
CA ASP A 41 13.55 -4.09 -13.14
C ASP A 41 12.15 -3.47 -13.33
N ALA A 42 11.20 -3.79 -12.45
CA ALA A 42 9.82 -3.29 -12.54
C ALA A 42 9.65 -1.87 -11.97
N THR A 43 10.37 -1.54 -10.89
CA THR A 43 10.16 -0.28 -10.15
C THR A 43 11.25 0.76 -10.37
N GLY A 44 12.37 0.39 -10.98
CA GLY A 44 13.56 1.24 -11.07
C GLY A 44 14.34 1.35 -9.76
N VAL A 45 13.88 0.71 -8.68
CA VAL A 45 14.48 0.84 -7.35
C VAL A 45 14.86 -0.52 -6.76
N ASN A 46 16.11 -0.61 -6.31
CA ASN A 46 16.57 -1.77 -5.56
C ASN A 46 16.05 -1.65 -4.12
N LEU A 47 15.41 -2.72 -3.61
CA LEU A 47 14.99 -2.83 -2.21
C LEU A 47 16.00 -3.69 -1.44
N PRO A 48 17.08 -3.11 -0.90
CA PRO A 48 17.97 -3.84 -0.02
C PRO A 48 17.24 -4.25 1.26
N VAL A 49 17.73 -5.30 1.91
CA VAL A 49 17.38 -5.68 3.28
C VAL A 49 18.68 -5.88 4.06
N PRO A 50 18.68 -5.78 5.40
CA PRO A 50 19.89 -6.00 6.18
C PRO A 50 20.47 -7.41 5.95
N GLU A 51 21.80 -7.54 5.87
CA GLU A 51 22.45 -8.83 5.54
C GLU A 51 22.09 -9.96 6.51
N THR A 52 21.85 -9.64 7.78
CA THR A 52 21.49 -10.60 8.82
C THR A 52 19.97 -10.72 9.02
N ALA A 53 19.17 -10.19 8.11
CA ALA A 53 17.72 -10.38 8.13
C ALA A 53 17.36 -11.83 7.78
N THR A 54 16.24 -12.29 8.33
CA THR A 54 15.68 -13.62 8.07
C THR A 54 14.31 -13.48 7.42
N GLU A 55 13.75 -14.59 6.93
CA GLU A 55 12.40 -14.62 6.33
C GLU A 55 12.22 -13.61 5.18
N VAL A 56 13.31 -13.36 4.45
CA VAL A 56 13.34 -12.41 3.34
C VAL A 56 12.53 -12.97 2.17
N SER A 57 11.53 -12.22 1.74
CA SER A 57 10.76 -12.49 0.52
C SER A 57 10.46 -11.19 -0.23
N TYR A 58 10.29 -11.30 -1.54
CA TYR A 58 9.99 -10.18 -2.42
C TYR A 58 8.71 -10.48 -3.19
N LEU A 59 7.88 -9.46 -3.35
CA LEU A 59 6.64 -9.53 -4.12
C LEU A 59 6.55 -8.35 -5.07
N LEU A 60 5.86 -8.56 -6.19
CA LEU A 60 5.40 -7.51 -7.08
C LEU A 60 3.88 -7.48 -7.11
N ILE A 61 3.34 -6.27 -6.97
CA ILE A 61 1.91 -5.99 -7.07
C ILE A 61 1.70 -5.16 -8.33
N GLU A 62 1.12 -5.78 -9.36
CA GLU A 62 1.10 -5.23 -10.72
C GLU A 62 -0.26 -5.45 -11.37
N GLY A 63 -0.78 -4.46 -12.07
CA GLY A 63 -2.09 -4.56 -12.70
C GLY A 63 -2.32 -3.46 -13.72
N PRO A 64 -3.36 -3.59 -14.56
CA PRO A 64 -3.65 -2.57 -15.56
C PRO A 64 -4.07 -1.27 -14.88
N GLY A 65 -3.40 -0.16 -15.26
CA GLY A 65 -3.80 1.20 -14.88
C GLY A 65 -3.11 1.79 -13.66
N TYR A 66 -2.05 1.17 -13.14
CA TYR A 66 -1.20 1.74 -12.10
C TYR A 66 0.25 1.26 -12.23
N GLU A 67 1.18 2.02 -11.67
CA GLU A 67 2.61 1.68 -11.68
C GLU A 67 2.91 0.48 -10.77
N PRO A 68 3.85 -0.42 -11.13
CA PRO A 68 4.24 -1.55 -10.30
C PRO A 68 4.61 -1.14 -8.88
N LEU A 69 4.12 -1.89 -7.88
CA LEU A 69 4.53 -1.74 -6.49
C LEU A 69 5.41 -2.92 -6.10
N GLY A 70 6.66 -2.60 -5.75
CA GLY A 70 7.63 -3.55 -5.23
C GLY A 70 7.55 -3.66 -3.72
N GLN A 71 7.59 -4.88 -3.19
CA GLN A 71 7.55 -5.14 -1.76
C GLN A 71 8.69 -6.08 -1.35
N ALA A 72 9.32 -5.81 -0.22
CA ALA A 72 10.11 -6.80 0.50
C ALA A 72 9.56 -6.99 1.91
N HIS A 73 9.45 -8.24 2.34
CA HIS A 73 9.13 -8.64 3.70
C HIS A 73 10.37 -9.30 4.31
N PHE A 74 10.66 -8.97 5.57
CA PHE A 74 11.80 -9.55 6.28
C PHE A 74 11.66 -9.38 7.80
N VAL A 75 12.37 -10.23 8.54
CA VAL A 75 12.52 -10.12 10.00
C VAL A 75 13.94 -9.66 10.31
N PHE A 76 14.07 -8.62 11.14
CA PHE A 76 15.36 -8.10 11.57
C PHE A 76 15.28 -7.64 13.03
N GLN A 77 16.29 -7.96 13.84
CA GLN A 77 16.33 -7.60 15.27
C GLN A 77 15.05 -7.97 16.05
N GLN A 78 14.43 -9.11 15.72
CA GLN A 78 13.17 -9.62 16.32
C GLN A 78 11.91 -8.80 15.99
N ALA A 79 11.98 -7.89 15.02
CA ALA A 79 10.81 -7.19 14.47
C ALA A 79 10.55 -7.62 13.02
N GLU A 80 9.28 -7.66 12.65
CA GLU A 80 8.82 -7.88 11.28
C GLU A 80 8.74 -6.54 10.56
N TYR A 81 9.15 -6.53 9.29
CA TYR A 81 9.13 -5.35 8.44
C TYR A 81 8.53 -5.64 7.07
N ILE A 82 7.83 -4.65 6.55
CA ILE A 82 7.44 -4.59 5.14
C ILE A 82 7.93 -3.26 4.58
N VAL A 83 8.83 -3.31 3.59
CA VAL A 83 9.23 -2.14 2.81
C VAL A 83 8.60 -2.19 1.43
N ARG A 84 8.10 -1.05 0.95
CA ARG A 84 7.51 -0.91 -0.37
C ARG A 84 8.04 0.30 -1.09
N VAL A 85 8.01 0.22 -2.42
CA VAL A 85 8.31 1.33 -3.33
C VAL A 85 7.33 1.32 -4.49
N GLN A 86 6.94 2.52 -4.92
CA GLN A 86 6.14 2.72 -6.12
C GLN A 86 6.48 4.10 -6.71
N MET A 87 6.63 4.16 -8.02
CA MET A 87 6.72 5.44 -8.73
C MET A 87 5.30 6.02 -8.86
N ASP A 88 5.11 7.24 -8.40
CA ASP A 88 3.88 8.02 -8.59
C ASP A 88 4.22 9.51 -8.40
N ASN A 89 3.65 10.37 -9.24
CA ASN A 89 3.84 11.82 -9.15
C ASN A 89 3.15 12.40 -7.91
N ASP A 90 2.08 11.75 -7.43
CA ASP A 90 1.37 12.17 -6.24
C ASP A 90 1.90 11.48 -4.99
N PRO A 91 1.97 12.19 -3.83
CA PRO A 91 2.23 11.55 -2.55
C PRO A 91 1.10 10.58 -2.22
N ASN A 92 1.45 9.30 -2.01
CA ASN A 92 0.47 8.27 -1.69
C ASN A 92 0.98 7.34 -0.60
N ASP A 93 0.08 6.95 0.31
CA ASP A 93 0.38 5.90 1.29
C ASP A 93 0.25 4.53 0.62
N ILE A 94 1.41 3.91 0.40
CA ILE A 94 1.52 2.58 -0.21
C ILE A 94 1.71 1.46 0.82
N SER A 95 1.65 1.76 2.13
CA SER A 95 1.91 0.81 3.21
C SER A 95 0.89 -0.33 3.29
N GLY A 96 -0.34 -0.07 2.82
CA GLY A 96 -1.47 -0.98 3.02
C GLY A 96 -1.90 -1.11 4.49
N MET A 97 -1.41 -0.23 5.36
CA MET A 97 -1.81 -0.13 6.75
C MET A 97 -2.95 0.89 6.88
N PHE A 98 -4.15 0.40 7.17
CA PHE A 98 -5.33 1.25 7.37
C PHE A 98 -5.62 1.38 8.87
N HIS A 99 -4.78 2.14 9.57
CA HIS A 99 -4.92 2.42 11.00
C HIS A 99 -5.31 3.88 11.26
N ASP A 100 -6.03 4.08 12.36
CA ASP A 100 -6.13 5.39 13.00
C ASP A 100 -4.87 5.56 13.88
N TRP A 101 -3.94 6.40 13.44
CA TRP A 101 -2.65 6.59 14.12
C TRP A 101 -2.77 7.47 15.36
N ASP A 102 -2.18 7.04 16.48
CA ASP A 102 -2.17 7.79 17.74
C ASP A 102 -1.16 8.94 17.69
N TRP A 103 -0.04 8.74 16.99
CA TRP A 103 0.99 9.75 16.79
C TRP A 103 1.41 9.85 15.32
N VAL A 104 1.52 11.08 14.83
CA VAL A 104 1.95 11.41 13.47
C VAL A 104 2.99 12.53 13.56
N THR A 105 4.19 12.26 13.07
CA THR A 105 5.34 13.19 13.16
C THR A 105 5.95 13.39 11.79
N HIS A 106 6.07 14.65 11.36
CA HIS A 106 6.80 14.99 10.15
C HIS A 106 8.31 14.92 10.37
N VAL A 107 9.03 14.34 9.41
CA VAL A 107 10.48 14.11 9.48
C VAL A 107 11.14 14.39 8.15
N GLU A 108 12.42 14.72 8.18
CA GLU A 108 13.23 14.93 6.99
C GLU A 108 14.49 14.06 7.06
N GLN A 109 14.83 13.44 5.94
CA GLN A 109 16.07 12.71 5.74
C GLN A 109 16.48 12.95 4.29
N ALA A 110 17.20 14.04 4.03
CA ALA A 110 17.55 14.46 2.67
C ALA A 110 18.12 13.28 1.84
N PRO A 111 17.67 13.12 0.57
CA PRO A 111 16.75 13.99 -0.18
C PRO A 111 15.25 13.70 0.05
N PHE A 112 14.91 12.89 1.06
CA PHE A 112 13.54 12.47 1.34
C PHE A 112 12.85 13.36 2.38
N VAL A 113 11.56 13.59 2.14
CA VAL A 113 10.63 14.15 3.12
C VAL A 113 9.70 13.03 3.57
N GLY A 114 9.37 12.96 4.86
CA GLY A 114 8.59 11.84 5.37
C GLY A 114 7.66 12.15 6.51
N THR A 115 6.87 11.14 6.85
CA THR A 115 5.96 11.13 7.99
C THR A 115 6.09 9.80 8.69
N ILE A 116 6.26 9.84 10.01
CA ILE A 116 6.24 8.64 10.86
C ILE A 116 4.91 8.61 11.59
N CYS A 117 4.23 7.47 11.47
CA CYS A 117 2.98 7.20 12.15
C CYS A 117 3.17 6.01 13.10
N LEU A 118 2.65 6.11 14.32
CA LEU A 118 2.76 5.09 15.37
C LEU A 118 1.41 4.90 16.04
N ASN A 119 1.16 3.69 16.56
CA ASN A 119 0.02 3.41 17.43
C ASN A 119 0.46 2.83 18.79
N GLU A 120 -0.45 2.85 19.77
CA GLU A 120 -0.23 2.33 21.12
C GLU A 120 0.04 0.82 21.17
N SER A 121 -0.41 0.06 20.16
CA SER A 121 -0.16 -1.38 20.07
C SER A 121 1.26 -1.73 19.62
N GLY A 122 2.06 -0.74 19.23
CA GLY A 122 3.45 -0.92 18.82
C GLY A 122 3.63 -1.18 17.32
N ASP A 123 2.62 -0.97 16.49
CA ASP A 123 2.81 -0.92 15.04
C ASP A 123 3.15 0.50 14.60
N GLY A 124 3.88 0.61 13.49
CA GLY A 124 4.26 1.90 12.95
C GLY A 124 4.66 1.83 11.50
N VAL A 125 4.57 2.98 10.84
CA VAL A 125 5.01 3.14 9.45
C VAL A 125 5.80 4.44 9.30
N ALA A 126 6.89 4.36 8.55
CA ALA A 126 7.53 5.54 7.97
C ALA A 126 7.14 5.65 6.50
N LEU A 127 6.52 6.76 6.12
CA LEU A 127 6.18 7.11 4.75
C LEU A 127 7.21 8.12 4.25
N TRP A 128 7.87 7.81 3.13
CA TRP A 128 8.90 8.69 2.56
C TRP A 128 8.59 9.04 1.12
N ARG A 129 8.95 10.27 0.76
CA ARG A 129 8.79 10.83 -0.58
C ARG A 129 10.15 11.29 -1.10
N TYR A 130 10.51 10.82 -2.29
CA TYR A 130 11.56 11.45 -3.10
C TYR A 130 10.91 12.20 -4.25
N GLU A 131 10.77 13.51 -4.08
CA GLU A 131 9.97 14.35 -4.97
C GLU A 131 10.57 14.50 -6.37
N LYS A 132 11.91 14.53 -6.47
CA LYS A 132 12.61 14.81 -7.75
C LYS A 132 12.28 13.81 -8.85
N GLU A 133 12.16 12.52 -8.50
CA GLU A 133 11.86 11.45 -9.46
C GLU A 133 10.49 10.82 -9.26
N GLY A 134 9.74 11.29 -8.26
CA GLY A 134 8.39 10.83 -8.04
C GLY A 134 8.30 9.43 -7.45
N TYR A 135 9.06 9.14 -6.38
CA TYR A 135 8.92 7.86 -5.66
C TYR A 135 8.24 8.00 -4.30
N ASN A 136 7.33 7.09 -4.02
CA ASN A 136 6.79 6.85 -2.69
C ASN A 136 7.43 5.59 -2.11
N PHE A 137 7.80 5.66 -0.83
CA PHE A 137 8.29 4.53 -0.05
C PHE A 137 7.48 4.40 1.23
N SER A 138 7.30 3.17 1.68
CA SER A 138 6.78 2.91 3.02
C SER A 138 7.62 1.85 3.71
N LEU A 139 7.90 2.03 4.99
CA LEU A 139 8.51 1.03 5.87
C LEU A 139 7.56 0.79 7.05
N ALA A 140 6.83 -0.32 7.02
CA ALA A 140 6.03 -0.79 8.14
C ALA A 140 6.89 -1.63 9.09
N MET A 141 6.63 -1.49 10.38
CA MET A 141 7.26 -2.25 11.47
C MET A 141 6.17 -2.65 12.46
N PHE A 142 6.18 -3.91 12.89
CA PHE A 142 5.08 -4.47 13.70
C PHE A 142 5.48 -4.72 15.16
N ASN A 143 4.52 -4.55 16.07
CA ASN A 143 4.54 -4.82 17.52
C ASN A 143 5.54 -4.05 18.40
N VAL A 144 6.67 -3.57 17.86
CA VAL A 144 7.75 -2.90 18.63
C VAL A 144 8.26 -1.62 17.95
N ALA A 145 7.43 -1.00 17.12
CA ALA A 145 7.76 0.22 16.39
C ALA A 145 8.01 1.41 17.30
N THR A 146 9.10 2.11 17.03
CA THR A 146 9.41 3.42 17.61
C THR A 146 9.85 4.35 16.50
N GLN A 147 9.74 5.67 16.73
CA GLN A 147 10.23 6.66 15.77
C GLN A 147 11.72 6.47 15.48
N GLU A 148 12.53 6.20 16.51
CA GLU A 148 13.98 5.96 16.38
C GLU A 148 14.27 4.73 15.51
N ALA A 149 13.61 3.59 15.78
CA ALA A 149 13.81 2.37 15.01
C ALA A 149 13.41 2.55 13.54
N LEU A 150 12.28 3.20 13.27
CA LEU A 150 11.83 3.48 11.90
C LEU A 150 12.81 4.40 11.15
N LEU A 151 13.32 5.45 11.81
CA LEU A 151 14.34 6.33 11.20
C LEU A 151 15.63 5.57 10.89
N ASP A 152 16.13 4.79 11.83
CA ASP A 152 17.41 4.09 11.67
C ASP A 152 17.35 3.01 10.59
N ILE A 153 16.26 2.25 10.53
CA ILE A 153 16.05 1.29 9.44
C ILE A 153 15.85 2.03 8.11
N SER A 154 15.13 3.16 8.08
CA SER A 154 14.97 3.95 6.84
C SER A 154 16.31 4.40 6.25
N LYS A 155 17.29 4.81 7.08
CA LYS A 155 18.65 5.15 6.61
C LYS A 155 19.39 3.98 5.95
N LEU A 156 19.09 2.75 6.36
CA LEU A 156 19.72 1.55 5.79
C LEU A 156 19.06 1.11 4.48
N LEU A 157 17.76 1.38 4.32
CA LEU A 157 16.96 0.83 3.23
C LEU A 157 16.65 1.82 2.12
N LEU A 158 16.53 3.10 2.43
CA LEU A 158 16.26 4.10 1.41
C LEU A 158 17.45 4.18 0.45
N PRO A 159 17.18 4.22 -0.88
CA PRO A 159 18.24 4.29 -1.88
C PRO A 159 19.01 5.61 -1.75
N ASP A 160 20.32 5.52 -1.96
CA ASP A 160 21.16 6.70 -2.11
C ASP A 160 20.99 7.25 -3.54
N PHE A 161 20.13 8.25 -3.68
CA PHE A 161 19.96 9.00 -4.92
C PHE A 161 20.98 10.15 -5.08
N GLY A 162 21.90 10.31 -4.12
CA GLY A 162 22.85 11.42 -4.05
C GLY A 162 22.20 12.74 -3.62
N GLU A 163 22.97 13.58 -2.95
CA GLU A 163 22.68 15.01 -2.83
C GLU A 163 23.26 15.71 -4.06
N GLU A 164 22.44 16.38 -4.86
CA GLU A 164 22.92 17.35 -5.86
C GLU A 164 23.27 18.70 -5.21
#